data_AF-A0A3D3K2F3-F1
#
_entry.id   AF-A0A3D3K2F3-F1
#
_cell.length_a   1.000
_cell.length_b   1.000
_cell.length_c   1.000
_cell.angle_alpha   90.00
_cell.angle_beta   90.00
_cell.angle_gamma   90.00
#
_symmetry.space_group_name_H-M   'P 1'
#
loop_
_entity.id
_entity.type
_entity.pdbx_description
1 polymer ?
#
loop_
_entity_poly.entity_id
_entity_poly.type
_entity_poly.pdbx_seq_one_letter_code
_entity_poly.pdbx_strand_id
1 'polypeptide(L)'
;DAFEAYTEFLAKFEPYTLKRDVLLPEFNIPEEFLSEEDKIDGGKRGENAYLRYLTYEGAKKKYTEITDEIKDRLDFELEVIANTGYPGYFLIVQDFCNEARNMGVWVGPGRGSAAGSAVAYCIGITNVDPIKYDLLFERFLNPERISMPDIDIDFDDEGRDKIIKWVVEKYGKSNVAQIITYSVLGGKSAIKDAGRVLDVSIAETNNIAKLVPSTPGMNIAKAFSKFDKLSPEDKILAQEMKDILANPEDGRFEVLSAAQKMEGCIRNTGIHACGVIITPEDISNLVPITIASKDADILVSQFDNSVAESAGLLKMDFLGLRTLTIIKHAIKLIKQRHGIDINPDEIPLTDTKTFQLFQEGRTVGIFQYESPGMQKYMRELKPTVFADLIAMNALYRPGPIKYIPNFINRKNGLEKVV
;
A
#
# COMPACT_ATOMS: atom_id res chain seq x y z
N ASP A 1 -47.96 17.92 -19.84
CA ASP A 1 -47.05 19.09 -19.72
C ASP A 1 -45.81 18.81 -18.85
N ALA A 2 -45.82 19.03 -17.53
CA ALA A 2 -44.58 18.95 -16.72
C ALA A 2 -43.95 17.53 -16.67
N PHE A 3 -44.77 16.48 -16.52
CA PHE A 3 -44.29 15.09 -16.53
C PHE A 3 -43.83 14.65 -17.93
N GLU A 4 -44.46 15.15 -18.99
CA GLU A 4 -44.04 14.89 -20.37
C GLU A 4 -42.72 15.59 -20.68
N ALA A 5 -42.57 16.85 -20.26
CA ALA A 5 -41.31 17.59 -20.40
C ALA A 5 -40.16 16.91 -19.62
N TYR A 6 -40.43 16.39 -18.42
CA TYR A 6 -39.45 15.61 -17.65
C TYR A 6 -39.05 14.32 -18.37
N THR A 7 -40.01 13.61 -18.97
CA THR A 7 -39.75 12.37 -19.70
C THR A 7 -38.95 12.62 -20.98
N GLU A 8 -39.31 13.67 -21.73
CA GLU A 8 -38.56 14.11 -22.91
C GLU A 8 -37.15 14.60 -22.55
N PHE A 9 -37.02 15.27 -21.40
CA PHE A 9 -35.71 15.70 -20.89
C PHE A 9 -34.83 14.51 -20.51
N LEU A 10 -35.37 13.51 -19.78
CA LEU A 10 -34.63 12.30 -19.44
C LEU A 10 -34.18 11.51 -20.68
N ALA A 11 -34.99 11.47 -21.74
CA ALA A 11 -34.66 10.78 -22.98
C ALA A 11 -33.47 11.41 -23.74
N LYS A 12 -33.06 12.64 -23.39
CA LYS A 12 -31.90 13.32 -23.97
C LYS A 12 -30.57 12.92 -23.31
N PHE A 13 -30.62 12.18 -22.20
CA PHE A 13 -29.41 11.71 -21.51
C PHE A 13 -29.02 10.31 -21.98
N GLU A 14 -27.77 10.17 -22.36
CA GLU A 14 -27.14 8.88 -22.59
C GLU A 14 -26.26 8.51 -21.38
N PRO A 15 -26.26 7.24 -20.95
CA PRO A 15 -25.40 6.80 -19.86
C PRO A 15 -23.92 6.89 -20.27
N TYR A 16 -23.12 7.59 -19.45
CA TYR A 16 -21.69 7.71 -19.67
C TYR A 16 -20.96 6.48 -19.11
N THR A 17 -20.06 5.89 -19.90
CA THR A 17 -19.21 4.78 -19.44
C THR A 17 -17.89 5.33 -18.93
N LEU A 18 -17.64 5.15 -17.63
CA LEU A 18 -16.40 5.56 -16.96
C LEU A 18 -15.21 4.65 -17.25
N LYS A 19 -15.45 3.41 -17.70
CA LYS A 19 -14.39 2.42 -17.95
C LYS A 19 -13.58 2.84 -19.17
N ARG A 20 -12.27 3.05 -18.95
CA ARG A 20 -11.28 3.36 -19.99
C ARG A 20 -10.17 2.32 -19.97
N ASP A 21 -9.45 2.23 -21.07
CA ASP A 21 -8.15 1.55 -21.09
C ASP A 21 -7.17 2.30 -20.19
N VAL A 22 -6.15 1.58 -19.71
CA VAL A 22 -5.16 2.13 -18.79
C VAL A 22 -4.42 3.28 -19.44
N LEU A 23 -4.44 4.45 -18.80
CA LEU A 23 -3.68 5.62 -19.21
C LEU A 23 -2.32 5.60 -18.53
N LEU A 24 -1.28 5.19 -19.27
CA LEU A 24 0.10 5.31 -18.83
C LEU A 24 0.68 6.63 -19.34
N PRO A 25 1.39 7.40 -18.49
CA PRO A 25 2.14 8.55 -18.98
C PRO A 25 3.27 8.07 -19.89
N GLU A 26 3.61 8.86 -20.90
CA GLU A 26 4.74 8.55 -21.78
C GLU A 26 6.06 8.73 -21.03
N PHE A 27 6.96 7.75 -21.19
CA PHE A 27 8.32 7.84 -20.67
C PHE A 27 9.29 8.23 -21.79
N ASN A 28 10.06 9.29 -21.58
CA ASN A 28 11.06 9.74 -22.55
C ASN A 28 12.24 8.74 -22.59
N ILE A 29 12.30 7.92 -23.64
CA ILE A 29 13.42 7.01 -23.90
C ILE A 29 14.49 7.66 -24.80
N PRO A 30 15.78 7.25 -24.70
CA PRO A 30 16.83 7.80 -25.56
C PRO A 30 16.59 7.52 -27.05
N GLU A 31 17.04 8.44 -27.92
CA GLU A 31 16.79 8.38 -29.36
C GLU A 31 17.24 7.07 -30.02
N GLU A 32 18.32 6.48 -29.52
CA GLU A 32 18.87 5.22 -30.01
C GLU A 32 17.97 3.99 -29.79
N PHE A 33 16.99 4.09 -28.90
CA PHE A 33 16.00 3.03 -28.64
C PHE A 33 14.64 3.32 -29.29
N LEU A 34 14.43 4.50 -29.86
CA LEU A 34 13.17 4.82 -30.53
C LEU A 34 12.96 3.93 -31.76
N SER A 35 11.75 3.40 -31.90
CA SER A 35 11.33 2.67 -33.10
C SER A 35 10.35 3.52 -33.90
N GLU A 36 10.65 3.76 -35.18
CA GLU A 36 9.72 4.49 -36.07
C GLU A 36 8.40 3.72 -36.29
N GLU A 37 8.40 2.38 -36.15
CA GLU A 37 7.20 1.56 -36.25
C GLU A 37 6.21 1.86 -35.12
N ASP A 38 6.70 2.22 -33.93
CA ASP A 38 5.84 2.52 -32.78
C ASP A 38 4.97 3.76 -33.03
N LYS A 39 5.43 4.71 -33.86
CA LYS A 39 4.64 5.88 -34.28
C LYS A 39 3.52 5.51 -35.26
N ILE A 40 3.62 4.37 -35.92
CA ILE A 40 2.68 3.92 -36.95
C ILE A 40 1.57 3.06 -36.33
N ASP A 41 1.92 2.15 -35.42
CA ASP A 41 0.98 1.19 -34.84
C ASP A 41 0.74 1.33 -33.33
N GLY A 42 1.39 2.28 -32.66
CA GLY A 42 1.27 2.48 -31.22
C GLY A 42 1.95 1.38 -30.39
N GLY A 43 2.86 0.61 -30.99
CA GLY A 43 3.64 -0.40 -30.30
C GLY A 43 4.58 0.17 -29.24
N LYS A 44 5.15 -0.71 -28.42
CA LYS A 44 6.07 -0.37 -27.32
C LYS A 44 7.46 -0.96 -27.53
N ARG A 45 7.91 -1.11 -28.78
CA ARG A 45 9.18 -1.77 -29.10
C ARG A 45 10.36 -1.02 -28.49
N GLY A 46 10.33 0.32 -28.55
CA GLY A 46 11.40 1.14 -27.98
C GLY A 46 11.49 1.06 -26.46
N GLU A 47 10.35 1.15 -25.76
CA GLU A 47 10.31 0.98 -24.30
C GLU A 47 10.84 -0.40 -23.88
N ASN A 48 10.44 -1.45 -24.60
CA ASN A 48 10.91 -2.82 -24.36
C ASN A 48 12.44 -2.95 -24.57
N ALA A 49 12.97 -2.36 -25.64
CA ALA A 49 14.41 -2.39 -25.93
C ALA A 49 15.21 -1.65 -24.85
N TYR A 50 14.73 -0.48 -24.42
CA TYR A 50 15.38 0.29 -23.37
C TYR A 50 15.31 -0.39 -22.01
N LEU A 51 14.15 -0.96 -21.65
CA LEU A 51 13.99 -1.73 -20.41
C LEU A 51 14.93 -2.94 -20.39
N ARG A 52 15.03 -3.67 -21.51
CA ARG A 52 15.98 -4.79 -21.66
C ARG A 52 17.42 -4.32 -21.46
N TYR A 53 17.82 -3.21 -22.09
CA TYR A 53 19.15 -2.64 -21.92
C TYR A 53 19.46 -2.32 -20.45
N LEU A 54 18.59 -1.56 -19.78
CA LEU A 54 18.73 -1.22 -18.36
C LEU A 54 18.79 -2.45 -17.47
N THR A 55 17.98 -3.47 -17.77
CA THR A 55 17.95 -4.73 -17.02
C THR A 55 19.30 -5.42 -17.06
N TYR A 56 19.91 -5.57 -18.25
CA TYR A 56 21.21 -6.22 -18.37
C TYR A 56 22.37 -5.38 -17.81
N GLU A 57 22.32 -4.05 -17.93
CA GLU A 57 23.28 -3.17 -17.28
C GLU A 57 23.17 -3.23 -15.74
N GLY A 58 21.95 -3.34 -15.22
CA GLY A 58 21.68 -3.58 -13.81
C GLY A 58 22.17 -4.94 -13.34
N ALA A 59 21.91 -6.00 -14.12
CA ALA A 59 22.34 -7.36 -13.82
C ALA A 59 23.87 -7.46 -13.70
N LYS A 60 24.63 -6.80 -14.59
CA LYS A 60 26.10 -6.71 -14.51
C LYS A 60 26.62 -6.06 -13.22
N LYS A 61 25.82 -5.18 -12.59
CA LYS A 61 26.18 -4.50 -11.34
C LYS A 61 25.78 -5.30 -10.10
N LYS A 62 24.66 -6.02 -10.18
CA LYS A 62 24.05 -6.74 -9.05
C LYS A 62 24.55 -8.19 -8.91
N TYR A 63 24.84 -8.83 -10.02
CA TYR A 63 25.35 -10.20 -10.07
C TYR A 63 26.84 -10.20 -10.43
N THR A 64 27.62 -11.00 -9.69
CA THR A 64 29.05 -11.19 -9.99
C THR A 64 29.25 -11.84 -11.37
N GLU A 65 28.37 -12.77 -11.72
CA GLU A 65 28.33 -13.46 -13.00
C GLU A 65 26.86 -13.69 -13.39
N ILE A 66 26.54 -13.49 -14.67
CA ILE A 66 25.20 -13.78 -15.20
C ILE A 66 25.22 -15.22 -15.69
N THR A 67 24.74 -16.15 -14.86
CA THR A 67 24.58 -17.56 -15.22
C THR A 67 23.42 -17.75 -16.20
N ASP A 68 23.36 -18.92 -16.85
CA ASP A 68 22.24 -19.27 -17.73
C ASP A 68 20.89 -19.20 -16.99
N GLU A 69 20.83 -19.62 -15.72
CA GLU A 69 19.62 -19.52 -14.89
C GLU A 69 19.16 -18.07 -14.71
N ILE A 70 20.09 -17.14 -14.42
CA ILE A 70 19.76 -15.71 -14.26
C ILE A 70 19.30 -15.15 -15.60
N LYS A 71 20.01 -15.48 -16.68
CA LYS A 71 19.69 -15.00 -18.02
C LYS A 71 18.30 -15.48 -18.46
N ASP A 72 18.01 -16.77 -18.32
CA ASP A 72 16.72 -17.36 -18.68
C ASP A 72 15.59 -16.71 -17.88
N ARG A 73 15.81 -16.47 -16.58
CA ARG A 73 14.84 -15.76 -15.73
C ARG A 73 14.60 -14.33 -16.20
N LEU A 74 15.65 -13.57 -16.50
CA LEU A 74 15.51 -12.18 -16.97
C LEU A 74 14.82 -12.11 -18.34
N ASP A 75 15.20 -12.99 -19.27
CA ASP A 75 14.60 -13.04 -20.61
C ASP A 75 13.12 -13.41 -20.56
N PHE A 76 12.75 -14.39 -19.73
CA PHE A 76 11.35 -14.76 -19.47
C PHE A 76 10.55 -13.59 -18.90
N GLU A 77 11.05 -12.91 -17.85
CA GLU A 77 10.35 -11.78 -17.25
C GLU A 77 10.18 -10.62 -18.24
N LEU A 78 11.22 -10.29 -19.00
CA LEU A 78 11.18 -9.24 -20.03
C LEU A 78 10.16 -9.56 -21.13
N GLU A 79 10.05 -10.82 -21.55
CA GLU A 79 9.04 -11.25 -22.52
C GLU A 79 7.62 -11.10 -21.98
N VAL A 80 7.38 -11.50 -20.73
CA VAL A 80 6.06 -11.34 -20.11
C VAL A 80 5.70 -9.86 -19.93
N ILE A 81 6.66 -9.00 -19.55
CA ILE A 81 6.44 -7.55 -19.44
C ILE A 81 6.10 -6.94 -20.81
N ALA A 82 6.80 -7.37 -21.86
CA ALA A 82 6.53 -6.93 -23.23
C ALA A 82 5.13 -7.35 -23.69
N ASN A 83 4.74 -8.61 -23.46
CA ASN A 83 3.44 -9.17 -23.85
C ASN A 83 2.26 -8.56 -23.08
N THR A 84 2.47 -8.15 -21.84
CA THR A 84 1.44 -7.50 -21.01
C THR A 84 1.31 -6.00 -21.29
N GLY A 85 2.28 -5.38 -21.99
CA GLY A 85 2.21 -3.98 -22.40
C GLY A 85 2.59 -2.98 -21.30
N TYR A 86 3.33 -3.40 -20.27
CA TYR A 86 3.74 -2.53 -19.16
C TYR A 86 5.24 -2.10 -19.10
N PRO A 87 6.04 -2.08 -20.19
CA PRO A 87 7.45 -1.68 -20.08
C PRO A 87 7.62 -0.23 -19.63
N GLY A 88 6.84 0.72 -20.16
CA GLY A 88 6.83 2.12 -19.71
C GLY A 88 6.56 2.28 -18.21
N TYR A 89 5.69 1.43 -17.63
CA TYR A 89 5.43 1.48 -16.19
C TYR A 89 6.67 1.13 -15.36
N PHE A 90 7.43 0.10 -15.75
CA PHE A 90 8.70 -0.23 -15.08
C PHE A 90 9.73 0.89 -15.23
N LEU A 91 9.79 1.54 -16.41
CA LEU A 91 10.71 2.66 -16.65
C LEU A 91 10.40 3.86 -15.76
N ILE A 92 9.12 4.23 -15.66
CA ILE A 92 8.67 5.30 -14.75
C ILE A 92 9.04 4.97 -13.30
N VAL A 93 8.81 3.72 -12.88
CA VAL A 93 9.04 3.29 -11.50
C VAL A 93 10.53 3.24 -11.15
N GLN A 94 11.35 2.72 -12.06
CA GLN A 94 12.79 2.75 -11.91
C GLN A 94 13.32 4.19 -11.80
N ASP A 95 12.77 5.10 -12.60
CA ASP A 95 13.25 6.47 -12.72
C ASP A 95 13.05 7.26 -11.42
N PHE A 96 11.86 7.23 -10.81
CA PHE A 96 11.68 7.87 -9.51
C PHE A 96 12.49 7.19 -8.40
N CYS A 97 12.70 5.86 -8.47
CA CYS A 97 13.51 5.15 -7.47
C CYS A 97 14.98 5.60 -7.52
N ASN A 98 15.51 5.76 -8.73
CA ASN A 98 16.88 6.21 -8.94
C ASN A 98 17.05 7.69 -8.59
N GLU A 99 16.08 8.53 -8.96
CA GLU A 99 16.14 9.94 -8.60
C GLU A 99 15.99 10.15 -7.09
N ALA A 100 15.11 9.41 -6.41
CA ALA A 100 15.02 9.44 -4.96
C ALA A 100 16.38 9.18 -4.30
N ARG A 101 17.11 8.15 -4.77
CA ARG A 101 18.46 7.85 -4.28
C ARG A 101 19.45 8.98 -4.58
N ASN A 102 19.41 9.58 -5.77
CA ASN A 102 20.26 10.73 -6.15
C ASN A 102 20.03 11.94 -5.23
N MET A 103 18.78 12.19 -4.84
CA MET A 103 18.40 13.26 -3.92
C MET A 103 18.69 12.94 -2.44
N GLY A 104 19.27 11.76 -2.15
CA GLY A 104 19.54 11.29 -0.79
C GLY A 104 18.29 10.86 -0.03
N VAL A 105 17.18 10.57 -0.72
CA VAL A 105 16.00 9.92 -0.18
C VAL A 105 16.23 8.41 -0.17
N TRP A 106 15.98 7.78 0.97
CA TRP A 106 16.12 6.34 1.12
C TRP A 106 14.91 5.64 0.56
N VAL A 107 15.16 4.63 -0.27
CA VAL A 107 14.13 3.77 -0.86
C VAL A 107 14.20 2.42 -0.17
N GLY A 108 13.05 1.88 0.23
CA GLY A 108 12.96 0.57 0.87
C GLY A 108 13.41 -0.56 -0.06
N PRO A 109 13.68 -1.75 0.49
CA PRO A 109 14.14 -2.90 -0.28
C PRO A 109 13.08 -3.49 -1.23
N GLY A 110 11.85 -2.99 -1.18
CA GLY A 110 10.70 -3.50 -1.93
C GLY A 110 9.65 -4.14 -1.02
N ARG A 111 8.42 -4.19 -1.51
CA ARG A 111 7.27 -4.77 -0.82
C ARG A 111 6.33 -5.43 -1.80
N GLY A 112 5.34 -6.15 -1.24
CA GLY A 112 4.33 -6.81 -2.04
C GLY A 112 4.94 -7.84 -2.98
N SER A 113 4.32 -8.00 -4.14
CA SER A 113 4.75 -8.97 -5.15
C SER A 113 5.90 -8.46 -6.03
N ALA A 114 6.11 -7.14 -6.14
CA ALA A 114 7.19 -6.56 -6.95
C ALA A 114 8.59 -7.10 -6.58
N ALA A 115 8.80 -7.51 -5.32
CA ALA A 115 10.04 -8.16 -4.87
C ALA A 115 10.34 -9.51 -5.53
N GLY A 116 9.36 -10.12 -6.22
CA GLY A 116 9.53 -11.37 -6.96
C GLY A 116 10.09 -11.22 -8.38
N SER A 117 10.28 -9.98 -8.86
CA SER A 117 10.80 -9.72 -10.21
C SER A 117 12.31 -9.46 -10.21
N ALA A 118 13.04 -10.29 -10.96
CA ALA A 118 14.46 -10.12 -11.21
C ALA A 118 14.73 -8.87 -12.06
N VAL A 119 13.83 -8.53 -12.98
CA VAL A 119 13.88 -7.27 -13.75
C VAL A 119 13.80 -6.07 -12.79
N ALA A 120 12.82 -6.06 -11.88
CA ALA A 120 12.65 -4.99 -10.89
C ALA A 120 13.87 -4.85 -9.97
N TYR A 121 14.48 -5.96 -9.57
CA TYR A 121 15.72 -5.96 -8.78
C TYR A 121 16.91 -5.38 -9.56
N CYS A 122 17.11 -5.80 -10.81
CA CYS A 122 18.22 -5.35 -11.65
C CYS A 122 18.17 -3.85 -11.93
N ILE A 123 16.99 -3.32 -12.25
CA ILE A 123 16.83 -1.90 -12.57
C ILE A 123 16.68 -1.02 -11.31
N GLY A 124 16.73 -1.61 -10.12
CA GLY A 124 16.75 -0.87 -8.85
C GLY A 124 15.38 -0.40 -8.35
N ILE A 125 14.28 -1.01 -8.81
CA ILE A 125 12.96 -0.82 -8.19
C ILE A 125 12.95 -1.50 -6.82
N THR A 126 13.48 -2.72 -6.74
CA THR A 126 13.63 -3.49 -5.50
C THR A 126 15.10 -3.71 -5.18
N ASN A 127 15.39 -4.12 -3.95
CA ASN A 127 16.73 -4.44 -3.48
C ASN A 127 16.81 -5.83 -2.83
N VAL A 128 15.86 -6.71 -3.15
CA VAL A 128 15.83 -8.11 -2.72
C VAL A 128 16.06 -8.97 -3.95
N ASP A 129 17.06 -9.84 -3.90
CA ASP A 129 17.38 -10.77 -4.99
C ASP A 129 16.34 -11.92 -5.04
N PRO A 130 15.43 -11.94 -6.04
CA PRO A 130 14.36 -12.92 -6.07
C PRO A 130 14.84 -14.32 -6.37
N ILE A 131 15.94 -14.48 -7.11
CA ILE A 131 16.47 -15.80 -7.46
C ILE A 131 17.06 -16.46 -6.21
N LYS A 132 17.84 -15.71 -5.43
CA LYS A 132 18.42 -16.18 -4.17
C LYS A 132 17.38 -16.65 -3.14
N TYR A 133 16.22 -15.98 -3.09
CA TYR A 133 15.15 -16.28 -2.13
C TYR A 133 14.01 -17.11 -2.71
N ASP A 134 14.16 -17.63 -3.94
CA ASP A 134 13.15 -18.41 -4.66
C ASP A 134 11.78 -17.70 -4.68
N LEU A 135 11.80 -16.39 -4.97
CA LEU A 135 10.61 -15.57 -5.10
C LEU A 135 10.03 -15.71 -6.51
N LEU A 136 8.72 -15.92 -6.56
CA LEU A 136 8.00 -16.21 -7.79
C LEU A 136 7.59 -14.93 -8.52
N PHE A 137 7.96 -14.82 -9.80
CA PHE A 137 7.57 -13.70 -10.66
C PHE A 137 6.10 -13.72 -11.02
N GLU A 138 5.53 -14.91 -11.20
CA GLU A 138 4.13 -15.12 -11.61
C GLU A 138 3.14 -14.64 -10.56
N ARG A 139 3.59 -14.51 -9.30
CA ARG A 139 2.82 -13.89 -8.23
C ARG A 139 2.71 -12.37 -8.40
N PHE A 140 3.67 -11.77 -9.09
CA PHE A 140 3.67 -10.35 -9.43
C PHE A 140 2.94 -10.09 -10.73
N LEU A 141 3.35 -10.75 -11.80
CA LEU A 141 2.78 -10.59 -13.13
C LEU A 141 2.46 -11.96 -13.71
N ASN A 142 1.17 -12.27 -13.79
CA ASN A 142 0.72 -13.55 -14.28
C ASN A 142 0.57 -13.50 -15.81
N PRO A 143 1.29 -14.34 -16.58
CA PRO A 143 1.21 -14.33 -18.05
C PRO A 143 -0.17 -14.75 -18.58
N GLU A 144 -0.94 -15.55 -17.85
CA GLU A 144 -2.28 -15.99 -18.25
C GLU A 144 -3.37 -14.98 -17.91
N ARG A 145 -3.08 -14.04 -17.00
CA ARG A 145 -4.04 -13.02 -16.55
C ARG A 145 -3.39 -11.65 -16.62
N ILE A 146 -3.64 -10.96 -17.73
CA ILE A 146 -3.23 -9.56 -17.90
C ILE A 146 -4.02 -8.68 -16.93
N SER A 147 -3.36 -8.32 -15.83
CA SER A 147 -3.81 -7.29 -14.89
C SER A 147 -2.68 -6.30 -14.69
N MET A 148 -3.04 -5.05 -14.41
CA MET A 148 -2.05 -4.03 -14.06
C MET A 148 -1.24 -4.48 -12.84
N PRO A 149 0.11 -4.48 -12.91
CA PRO A 149 0.93 -4.73 -11.75
C PRO A 149 0.87 -3.54 -10.78
N ASP A 150 0.81 -3.83 -9.49
CA ASP A 150 0.83 -2.83 -8.42
C ASP A 150 2.24 -2.76 -7.81
N ILE A 151 2.97 -1.68 -8.10
CA ILE A 151 4.33 -1.45 -7.59
C ILE A 151 4.29 -0.34 -6.53
N ASP A 152 4.14 -0.76 -5.28
CA ASP A 152 4.22 0.11 -4.12
C ASP A 152 5.67 0.39 -3.72
N ILE A 153 6.00 1.66 -3.44
CA ILE A 153 7.38 2.04 -3.12
C ILE A 153 7.45 2.77 -1.79
N ASP A 154 8.35 2.29 -0.94
CA ASP A 154 8.62 2.85 0.38
C ASP A 154 9.74 3.88 0.28
N PHE A 155 9.50 5.08 0.79
CA PHE A 155 10.48 6.13 0.97
C PHE A 155 10.66 6.44 2.46
N ASP A 156 11.80 7.02 2.85
CA ASP A 156 11.87 7.66 4.16
C ASP A 156 10.85 8.79 4.25
N ASP A 157 10.21 8.90 5.42
CA ASP A 157 9.06 9.78 5.64
C ASP A 157 9.37 11.26 5.35
N GLU A 158 10.61 11.69 5.61
CA GLU A 158 11.08 13.06 5.38
C GLU A 158 11.43 13.33 3.91
N GLY A 159 11.77 12.29 3.15
CA GLY A 159 12.13 12.35 1.74
C GLY A 159 10.96 12.15 0.78
N ARG A 160 9.86 11.54 1.24
CA ARG A 160 8.65 11.29 0.44
C ARG A 160 8.12 12.55 -0.26
N ASP A 161 8.00 13.66 0.45
CA ASP A 161 7.44 14.89 -0.13
C ASP A 161 8.36 15.48 -1.21
N LYS A 162 9.67 15.23 -1.13
CA LYS A 162 10.64 15.68 -2.16
C LYS A 162 10.43 14.92 -3.46
N ILE A 163 10.25 13.60 -3.39
CA ILE A 163 10.04 12.80 -4.59
C ILE A 163 8.68 13.11 -5.24
N ILE A 164 7.63 13.35 -4.44
CA ILE A 164 6.33 13.78 -4.98
C ILE A 164 6.46 15.12 -5.72
N LYS A 165 7.16 16.10 -5.13
CA LYS A 165 7.42 17.39 -5.80
C LYS A 165 8.18 17.20 -7.11
N TRP A 166 9.21 16.36 -7.12
CA TRP A 166 9.95 16.05 -8.33
C TRP A 166 9.06 15.39 -9.40
N VAL A 167 8.18 14.46 -9.03
CA VAL A 167 7.21 13.85 -9.96
C VAL A 167 6.28 14.91 -10.56
N VAL A 168 5.77 15.83 -9.73
CA VAL A 168 4.94 16.97 -10.18
C VAL A 168 5.71 17.88 -11.15
N GLU A 169 6.99 18.15 -10.88
CA GLU A 169 7.85 18.95 -11.76
C GLU A 169 8.16 18.24 -13.08
N LYS A 170 8.40 16.93 -13.04
CA LYS A 170 8.77 16.12 -14.21
C LYS A 170 7.61 15.86 -15.17
N TYR A 171 6.45 15.46 -14.64
CA TYR A 171 5.29 15.08 -15.45
C TYR A 171 4.31 16.25 -15.66
N GLY A 172 4.50 17.36 -14.96
CA GLY A 172 3.68 18.55 -15.06
C GLY A 172 2.58 18.61 -14.00
N LYS A 173 2.36 19.82 -13.45
CA LYS A 173 1.42 20.07 -12.35
C LYS A 173 -0.03 19.72 -12.69
N SER A 174 -0.44 19.89 -13.95
CA SER A 174 -1.77 19.53 -14.45
C SER A 174 -1.97 18.02 -14.60
N ASN A 175 -0.90 17.24 -14.69
CA ASN A 175 -0.95 15.83 -15.06
C ASN A 175 -0.78 14.91 -13.84
N VAL A 176 -0.49 15.49 -12.67
CA VAL A 176 -0.26 14.77 -11.42
C VAL A 176 -1.26 15.24 -10.36
N ALA A 177 -1.95 14.29 -9.72
CA ALA A 177 -2.85 14.58 -8.61
C ALA A 177 -2.75 13.53 -7.51
N GLN A 178 -3.13 13.89 -6.29
CA GLN A 178 -3.30 12.93 -5.21
C GLN A 178 -4.73 12.37 -5.20
N ILE A 179 -4.94 11.22 -4.57
CA ILE A 179 -6.26 10.60 -4.46
C ILE A 179 -7.02 11.19 -3.26
N ILE A 180 -8.31 11.53 -3.41
CA ILE A 180 -9.13 11.94 -2.27
C ILE A 180 -9.46 10.76 -1.36
N THR A 181 -9.60 11.05 -0.07
CA THR A 181 -10.20 10.11 0.89
C THR A 181 -11.47 10.71 1.46
N TYR A 182 -12.54 9.94 1.48
CA TYR A 182 -13.79 10.34 2.13
C TYR A 182 -13.83 9.74 3.53
N SER A 183 -13.75 10.60 4.55
CA SER A 183 -13.91 10.14 5.93
C SER A 183 -15.38 9.92 6.22
N VAL A 184 -15.73 8.68 6.52
CA VAL A 184 -17.10 8.27 6.84
C VAL A 184 -17.33 8.36 8.35
N LEU A 185 -18.51 8.81 8.77
CA LEU A 185 -18.92 8.76 10.18
C LEU A 185 -19.03 7.30 10.64
N GLY A 186 -18.06 6.85 11.44
CA GLY A 186 -18.14 5.59 12.18
C GLY A 186 -19.05 5.69 13.40
N GLY A 187 -19.58 4.55 13.88
CA GLY A 187 -20.63 4.52 14.91
C GLY A 187 -20.32 5.29 16.18
N LYS A 188 -19.11 5.17 16.73
CA LYS A 188 -18.71 5.95 17.93
C LYS A 188 -18.69 7.45 17.68
N SER A 189 -18.27 7.88 16.49
CA SER A 189 -18.24 9.30 16.11
C SER A 189 -19.64 9.82 15.83
N ALA A 190 -20.50 9.01 15.19
CA ALA A 190 -21.90 9.35 14.94
C ALA A 190 -22.66 9.55 16.27
N ILE A 191 -22.47 8.68 17.26
CA ILE A 191 -23.04 8.83 18.62
C ILE A 191 -22.55 10.12 19.28
N LYS A 192 -21.25 10.42 19.17
CA LYS A 192 -20.67 11.64 19.73
C LYS A 192 -21.22 12.91 19.10
N ASP A 193 -21.37 12.91 17.78
CA ASP A 193 -21.90 14.08 17.06
C ASP A 193 -23.40 14.25 17.33
N ALA A 194 -24.18 13.15 17.39
CA ALA A 194 -25.61 13.18 17.76
C ALA A 194 -25.82 13.69 19.19
N GLY A 195 -25.04 13.20 20.17
CA GLY A 195 -25.13 13.65 21.56
C GLY A 195 -24.84 15.14 21.72
N ARG A 196 -23.90 15.71 20.95
CA ARG A 196 -23.65 17.17 20.96
C ARG A 196 -24.81 17.99 20.42
N VAL A 197 -25.51 17.50 19.38
CA VAL A 197 -26.66 18.21 18.79
C VAL A 197 -27.87 18.14 19.71
N LEU A 198 -28.06 17.02 20.42
CA LEU A 198 -29.14 16.80 21.36
C LEU A 198 -28.84 17.33 22.78
N ASP A 199 -27.74 18.07 22.95
CA ASP A 199 -27.31 18.66 24.23
C ASP A 199 -27.15 17.63 25.38
N VAL A 200 -26.75 16.40 25.03
CA VAL A 200 -26.45 15.33 25.99
C VAL A 200 -25.01 15.48 26.49
N SER A 201 -24.79 15.23 27.78
CA SER A 201 -23.46 15.43 28.37
C SER A 201 -22.39 14.55 27.70
N ILE A 202 -21.14 15.02 27.71
CA ILE A 202 -20.00 14.27 27.14
C ILE A 202 -19.83 12.91 27.85
N ALA A 203 -20.09 12.84 29.15
CA ALA A 203 -19.97 11.62 29.94
C ALA A 203 -20.99 10.56 29.49
N GLU A 204 -22.26 10.95 29.36
CA GLU A 204 -23.34 10.07 28.91
C GLU A 204 -23.11 9.63 27.46
N THR A 205 -22.76 10.57 26.59
CA THR A 205 -22.46 10.28 25.18
C THR A 205 -21.29 9.30 25.02
N ASN A 206 -20.24 9.43 25.85
CA ASN A 206 -19.13 8.47 25.87
C ASN A 206 -19.56 7.09 26.38
N ASN A 207 -20.52 7.01 27.31
CA ASN A 207 -21.06 5.73 27.77
C ASN A 207 -21.87 5.04 26.67
N ILE A 208 -22.72 5.77 25.94
CA ILE A 208 -23.45 5.24 24.77
C ILE A 208 -22.45 4.78 23.70
N ALA A 209 -21.39 5.55 23.43
CA ALA A 209 -20.37 5.19 22.43
C ALA A 209 -19.58 3.92 22.79
N LYS A 210 -19.50 3.52 24.06
CA LYS A 210 -18.85 2.26 24.47
C LYS A 210 -19.67 1.03 24.10
N LEU A 211 -20.96 1.18 23.82
CA LEU A 211 -21.82 0.10 23.35
C LEU A 211 -21.44 -0.38 21.94
N VAL A 212 -20.76 0.46 21.15
CA VAL A 212 -20.21 0.02 19.86
C VAL A 212 -18.95 -0.81 20.12
N PRO A 213 -18.91 -2.09 19.69
CA PRO A 213 -17.74 -2.94 19.91
C PRO A 213 -16.44 -2.30 19.40
N SER A 214 -15.34 -2.53 20.11
CA SER A 214 -14.04 -1.94 19.77
C SER A 214 -13.27 -2.71 18.69
N THR A 215 -13.86 -3.76 18.15
CA THR A 215 -13.33 -4.54 17.05
C THR A 215 -13.08 -3.63 15.83
N PRO A 216 -11.88 -3.67 15.21
CA PRO A 216 -11.55 -2.81 14.06
C PRO A 216 -12.58 -2.89 12.94
N GLY A 217 -13.00 -1.73 12.43
CA GLY A 217 -13.99 -1.62 11.36
C GLY A 217 -15.44 -1.90 11.78
N MET A 218 -15.71 -2.08 13.08
CA MET A 218 -17.08 -2.21 13.61
C MET A 218 -17.81 -0.86 13.64
N ASN A 219 -19.11 -0.92 13.41
CA ASN A 219 -20.04 0.21 13.45
C ASN A 219 -21.43 -0.31 13.89
N ILE A 220 -22.41 0.56 14.08
CA ILE A 220 -23.76 0.20 14.57
C ILE A 220 -24.42 -0.81 13.61
N ALA A 221 -24.40 -0.55 12.30
CA ALA A 221 -25.00 -1.44 11.31
C ALA A 221 -24.36 -2.84 11.25
N LYS A 222 -23.03 -2.92 11.38
CA LYS A 222 -22.29 -4.20 11.40
C LYS A 222 -22.50 -4.96 12.70
N ALA A 223 -22.58 -4.26 13.84
CA ALA A 223 -22.88 -4.89 15.13
C ALA A 223 -24.22 -5.63 15.08
N PHE A 224 -25.21 -5.10 14.35
CA PHE A 224 -26.50 -5.75 14.16
C PHE A 224 -26.50 -6.85 13.10
N SER A 225 -25.91 -6.60 11.92
CA SER A 225 -25.94 -7.55 10.81
C SER A 225 -25.01 -8.76 11.01
N LYS A 226 -23.93 -8.61 11.78
CA LYS A 226 -22.97 -9.69 12.09
C LYS A 226 -23.07 -10.19 13.52
N PHE A 227 -24.23 -10.00 14.17
CA PHE A 227 -24.45 -10.33 15.58
C PHE A 227 -23.96 -11.73 15.96
N ASP A 228 -24.26 -12.75 15.15
CA ASP A 228 -23.89 -14.14 15.45
C ASP A 228 -22.38 -14.41 15.47
N LYS A 229 -21.61 -13.60 14.72
CA LYS A 229 -20.15 -13.70 14.58
C LYS A 229 -19.39 -12.88 15.61
N LEU A 230 -20.08 -12.11 16.44
CA LEU A 230 -19.47 -11.34 17.52
C LEU A 230 -19.01 -12.25 18.66
N SER A 231 -18.01 -11.80 19.43
CA SER A 231 -17.62 -12.43 20.69
C SER A 231 -18.79 -12.37 21.68
N PRO A 232 -18.82 -13.24 22.72
CA PRO A 232 -19.87 -13.21 23.73
C PRO A 232 -20.03 -11.83 24.40
N GLU A 233 -18.92 -11.13 24.65
CA GLU A 233 -18.90 -9.78 25.22
C GLU A 233 -19.49 -8.74 24.26
N ASP A 234 -19.08 -8.77 22.98
CA ASP A 234 -19.57 -7.86 21.95
C ASP A 234 -21.07 -8.09 21.65
N LYS A 235 -21.58 -9.32 21.81
CA LYS A 235 -23.01 -9.65 21.68
C LYS A 235 -23.85 -8.96 22.74
N ILE A 236 -23.37 -8.87 23.98
CA ILE A 236 -24.07 -8.18 25.07
C ILE A 236 -24.23 -6.70 24.72
N LEU A 237 -23.15 -6.05 24.28
CA LEU A 237 -23.18 -4.65 23.87
C LEU A 237 -24.11 -4.40 22.67
N ALA A 238 -24.04 -5.27 21.67
CA ALA A 238 -24.91 -5.18 20.49
C ALA A 238 -26.40 -5.42 20.84
N GLN A 239 -26.69 -6.30 21.80
CA GLN A 239 -28.04 -6.53 22.27
C GLN A 239 -28.57 -5.33 23.05
N GLU A 240 -27.76 -4.74 23.94
CA GLU A 240 -28.13 -3.53 24.66
C GLU A 240 -28.47 -2.38 23.70
N MET A 241 -27.69 -2.19 22.62
CA MET A 241 -28.03 -1.21 21.58
C MET A 241 -29.37 -1.50 20.88
N LYS A 242 -29.70 -2.78 20.63
CA LYS A 242 -31.01 -3.15 20.07
C LYS A 242 -32.15 -2.85 21.03
N ASP A 243 -31.95 -3.14 22.31
CA ASP A 243 -32.96 -2.92 23.35
C ASP A 243 -33.26 -1.41 23.52
N ILE A 244 -32.22 -0.57 23.48
CA ILE A 244 -32.36 0.90 23.47
C ILE A 244 -33.18 1.34 22.25
N LEU A 245 -32.84 0.86 21.05
CA LEU A 245 -33.55 1.22 19.81
C LEU A 245 -34.99 0.69 19.75
N ALA A 246 -35.32 -0.34 20.53
CA ALA A 246 -36.68 -0.87 20.64
C ALA A 246 -37.55 -0.13 21.66
N ASN A 247 -36.96 0.70 22.52
CA ASN A 247 -37.65 1.44 23.57
C ASN A 247 -37.49 2.96 23.41
N PRO A 248 -38.46 3.66 22.78
CA PRO A 248 -38.43 5.12 22.63
C PRO A 248 -38.38 5.90 23.94
N GLU A 249 -38.78 5.31 25.06
CA GLU A 249 -38.76 5.95 26.39
C GLU A 249 -37.37 5.88 27.06
N ASP A 250 -36.41 5.15 26.50
CA ASP A 250 -35.03 5.15 26.99
C ASP A 250 -34.37 6.49 26.65
N GLY A 251 -33.82 7.21 27.65
CA GLY A 251 -33.18 8.50 27.42
C GLY A 251 -31.98 8.47 26.46
N ARG A 252 -31.44 7.29 26.13
CA ARG A 252 -30.37 7.09 25.15
C ARG A 252 -30.89 6.89 23.73
N PHE A 253 -32.20 6.65 23.56
CA PHE A 253 -32.84 6.32 22.30
C PHE A 253 -32.60 7.39 21.24
N GLU A 254 -32.83 8.67 21.56
CA GLU A 254 -32.72 9.77 20.61
C GLU A 254 -31.32 9.86 20.02
N VAL A 255 -30.29 9.76 20.87
CA VAL A 255 -28.88 9.78 20.46
C VAL A 255 -28.56 8.60 19.56
N LEU A 256 -28.95 7.38 19.96
CA LEU A 256 -28.59 6.18 19.22
C LEU A 256 -29.36 6.07 17.88
N SER A 257 -30.62 6.49 17.86
CA SER A 257 -31.47 6.55 16.66
C SER A 257 -30.95 7.58 15.65
N ALA A 258 -30.58 8.78 16.13
CA ALA A 258 -29.95 9.79 15.27
C ALA A 258 -28.59 9.30 14.73
N ALA A 259 -27.75 8.71 15.59
CA ALA A 259 -26.47 8.16 15.19
C ALA A 259 -26.60 7.05 14.15
N GLN A 260 -27.61 6.17 14.27
CA GLN A 260 -27.87 5.11 13.30
C GLN A 260 -28.18 5.67 11.91
N LYS A 261 -28.89 6.80 11.82
CA LYS A 261 -29.22 7.45 10.55
C LYS A 261 -28.05 8.22 9.93
N MET A 262 -27.16 8.75 10.76
CA MET A 262 -26.00 9.53 10.33
C MET A 262 -24.75 8.67 10.05
N GLU A 263 -24.67 7.48 10.65
CA GLU A 263 -23.59 6.54 10.39
C GLU A 263 -23.52 6.20 8.89
N GLY A 264 -22.31 6.23 8.34
CA GLY A 264 -22.12 5.99 6.91
C GLY A 264 -22.15 7.25 6.05
N CYS A 265 -22.57 8.40 6.59
CA CYS A 265 -22.45 9.67 5.87
C CYS A 265 -20.99 10.13 5.77
N ILE A 266 -20.65 10.79 4.65
CA ILE A 266 -19.36 11.44 4.46
C ILE A 266 -19.28 12.66 5.38
N ARG A 267 -18.23 12.72 6.20
CA ARG A 267 -18.00 13.82 7.15
C ARG A 267 -17.13 14.92 6.57
N ASN A 268 -16.01 14.52 5.98
CA ASN A 268 -15.04 15.41 5.39
C ASN A 268 -14.23 14.67 4.33
N THR A 269 -13.46 15.45 3.57
CA THR A 269 -12.48 14.96 2.63
C THR A 269 -11.08 15.09 3.23
N GLY A 270 -10.22 14.15 2.87
CA GLY A 270 -8.80 14.18 3.14
C GLY A 270 -8.04 13.79 1.87
N ILE A 271 -6.73 13.65 2.01
CA ILE A 271 -5.86 13.22 0.92
C ILE A 271 -5.29 11.86 1.28
N HIS A 272 -5.26 10.95 0.30
CA HIS A 272 -4.70 9.62 0.49
C HIS A 272 -3.24 9.73 0.89
N ALA A 273 -2.84 8.96 1.91
CA ALA A 273 -1.50 9.05 2.48
C ALA A 273 -0.40 8.62 1.51
N CYS A 274 -0.74 7.90 0.43
CA CYS A 274 0.24 7.29 -0.48
C CYS A 274 -0.06 7.53 -1.95
N GLY A 275 -1.32 7.77 -2.31
CA GLY A 275 -1.80 7.57 -3.67
C GLY A 275 -1.57 8.80 -4.54
N VAL A 276 -0.74 8.64 -5.56
CA VAL A 276 -0.47 9.64 -6.59
C VAL A 276 -0.94 9.07 -7.92
N ILE A 277 -1.68 9.88 -8.67
CA ILE A 277 -2.12 9.62 -10.03
C ILE A 277 -1.21 10.41 -10.97
N ILE A 278 -0.71 9.75 -12.01
CA ILE A 278 0.04 10.40 -13.09
C ILE A 278 -0.68 10.07 -14.41
N THR A 279 -0.94 11.09 -15.21
CA THR A 279 -1.72 10.98 -16.45
C THR A 279 -0.94 11.53 -17.65
N PRO A 280 -1.20 11.04 -18.88
CA PRO A 280 -0.53 11.52 -20.10
C PRO A 280 -0.97 12.93 -20.51
N GLU A 281 -2.16 13.36 -20.08
CA GLU A 281 -2.73 14.67 -20.37
C GLU A 281 -3.19 15.37 -19.08
N ASP A 282 -3.79 16.56 -19.20
CA ASP A 282 -4.35 17.27 -18.05
C ASP A 282 -5.41 16.41 -17.35
N ILE A 283 -5.21 16.17 -16.06
CA ILE A 283 -6.05 15.26 -15.29
C ILE A 283 -7.51 15.74 -15.22
N SER A 284 -7.77 17.04 -15.38
CA SER A 284 -9.11 17.61 -15.36
C SER A 284 -9.97 17.21 -16.56
N ASN A 285 -9.35 16.81 -17.68
CA ASN A 285 -10.03 16.20 -18.82
C ASN A 285 -10.53 14.78 -18.50
N LEU A 286 -9.89 14.13 -17.52
CA LEU A 286 -10.09 12.72 -17.24
C LEU A 286 -11.02 12.50 -16.05
N VAL A 287 -10.85 13.28 -14.97
CA VAL A 287 -11.59 13.13 -13.71
C VAL A 287 -11.87 14.49 -13.05
N PRO A 288 -12.96 14.61 -12.27
CA PRO A 288 -13.20 15.80 -11.48
C PRO A 288 -12.09 15.99 -10.45
N ILE A 289 -11.55 17.21 -10.37
CA ILE A 289 -10.50 17.59 -9.44
C ILE A 289 -10.98 18.59 -8.40
N THR A 290 -10.27 18.63 -7.28
CA THR A 290 -10.33 19.68 -6.26
C THR A 290 -8.91 20.04 -5.84
N ILE A 291 -8.77 21.07 -5.02
CA ILE A 291 -7.49 21.46 -4.43
C ILE A 291 -7.39 20.97 -2.99
N ALA A 292 -6.17 20.64 -2.57
CA ALA A 292 -5.92 20.29 -1.18
C ALA A 292 -6.26 21.46 -0.24
N SER A 293 -6.92 21.16 0.87
CA SER A 293 -7.34 22.20 1.84
C SER A 293 -6.18 22.95 2.50
N LYS A 294 -4.98 22.38 2.50
CA LYS A 294 -3.77 22.97 3.09
C LYS A 294 -2.83 23.60 2.07
N ASP A 295 -2.98 23.28 0.79
CA ASP A 295 -2.07 23.71 -0.26
C ASP A 295 -2.82 23.80 -1.59
N ALA A 296 -3.02 25.02 -2.09
CA ALA A 296 -3.77 25.26 -3.33
C ALA A 296 -3.04 24.73 -4.58
N ASP A 297 -1.75 24.42 -4.47
CA ASP A 297 -0.95 23.92 -5.58
C ASP A 297 -1.05 22.40 -5.76
N ILE A 298 -1.66 21.68 -4.82
CA ILE A 298 -1.83 20.23 -4.89
C ILE A 298 -3.22 19.91 -5.44
N LEU A 299 -3.25 19.32 -6.65
CA LEU A 299 -4.45 18.77 -7.23
C LEU A 299 -4.83 17.45 -6.53
N VAL A 300 -6.12 17.27 -6.31
CA VAL A 300 -6.69 16.08 -5.69
C VAL A 300 -7.85 15.58 -6.54
N SER A 301 -7.78 14.34 -7.02
CA SER A 301 -8.87 13.69 -7.74
C SER A 301 -10.06 13.48 -6.80
N GLN A 302 -11.27 13.88 -7.20
CA GLN A 302 -12.49 13.63 -6.41
C GLN A 302 -12.96 12.16 -6.50
N PHE A 303 -12.32 11.34 -7.34
CA PHE A 303 -12.51 9.90 -7.31
C PHE A 303 -11.66 9.29 -6.22
N ASP A 304 -12.29 8.49 -5.36
CA ASP A 304 -11.57 7.67 -4.41
C ASP A 304 -10.80 6.55 -5.12
N ASN A 305 -10.01 5.80 -4.35
CA ASN A 305 -9.15 4.74 -4.87
C ASN A 305 -9.91 3.74 -5.78
N SER A 306 -11.12 3.35 -5.39
CA SER A 306 -11.88 2.33 -6.13
C SER A 306 -12.41 2.83 -7.47
N VAL A 307 -12.83 4.10 -7.50
CA VAL A 307 -13.36 4.73 -8.71
C VAL A 307 -12.22 5.12 -9.65
N ALA A 308 -11.09 5.59 -9.12
CA ALA A 308 -9.92 5.95 -9.91
C ALA A 308 -9.34 4.75 -10.69
N GLU A 309 -9.20 3.58 -10.03
CA GLU A 309 -8.77 2.33 -10.67
C GLU A 309 -9.77 1.89 -11.76
N SER A 310 -11.07 1.97 -11.47
CA SER A 310 -12.12 1.62 -12.44
C SER A 310 -12.16 2.56 -13.65
N ALA A 311 -11.66 3.79 -13.49
CA ALA A 311 -11.55 4.80 -14.55
C ALA A 311 -10.26 4.65 -15.40
N GLY A 312 -9.43 3.63 -15.14
CA GLY A 312 -8.20 3.36 -15.89
C GLY A 312 -7.04 4.30 -15.55
N LEU A 313 -7.11 5.02 -14.43
CA LEU A 313 -6.04 5.90 -13.99
C LEU A 313 -4.90 5.10 -13.36
N LEU A 314 -3.67 5.39 -13.80
CA LEU A 314 -2.48 4.81 -13.20
C LEU A 314 -2.27 5.40 -11.81
N LYS A 315 -2.37 4.55 -10.81
CA LYS A 315 -2.05 4.85 -9.42
C LYS A 315 -0.63 4.37 -9.10
N MET A 316 0.08 5.18 -8.32
CA MET A 316 1.33 4.80 -7.67
C MET A 316 1.24 5.15 -6.19
N ASP A 317 1.56 4.19 -5.32
CA ASP A 317 1.62 4.44 -3.89
C ASP A 317 3.05 4.80 -3.46
N PHE A 318 3.23 6.08 -3.13
CA PHE A 318 4.42 6.65 -2.51
C PHE A 318 4.24 6.60 -0.99
N LEU A 319 4.76 5.56 -0.35
CA LEU A 319 4.58 5.36 1.09
C LEU A 319 5.71 5.99 1.89
N GLY A 320 5.36 6.68 2.97
CA GLY A 320 6.30 7.16 3.97
C GLY A 320 6.52 6.09 5.03
N LEU A 321 7.74 5.54 5.13
CA LEU A 321 8.09 4.52 6.11
C LEU A 321 9.02 5.09 7.17
N ARG A 322 8.46 5.38 8.34
CA ARG A 322 9.20 5.89 9.51
C ARG A 322 10.41 5.04 9.90
N THR A 323 10.34 3.72 9.68
CA THR A 323 11.49 2.82 9.93
C THR A 323 12.72 3.21 9.11
N LEU A 324 12.56 3.59 7.84
CA LEU A 324 13.68 4.03 7.00
C LEU A 324 14.29 5.32 7.55
N THR A 325 13.47 6.29 7.96
CA THR A 325 13.93 7.51 8.61
C THR A 325 14.72 7.22 9.88
N ILE A 326 14.25 6.30 10.73
CA ILE A 326 14.94 5.90 11.95
C ILE A 326 16.31 5.29 11.64
N ILE A 327 16.40 4.37 10.68
CA ILE A 327 17.66 3.73 10.29
C ILE A 327 18.65 4.76 9.71
N LYS A 328 18.16 5.64 8.83
CA LYS A 328 18.93 6.74 8.24
C LYS A 328 19.53 7.65 9.31
N HIS A 329 18.74 8.02 10.32
CA HIS A 329 19.21 8.81 11.45
C HIS A 329 20.20 8.05 12.33
N ALA A 330 19.96 6.77 12.61
CA ALA A 330 20.88 5.95 13.38
C ALA A 330 22.27 5.90 12.72
N ILE A 331 22.34 5.64 11.42
CA ILE A 331 23.60 5.60 10.67
C ILE A 331 24.29 6.96 10.63
N LYS A 332 23.52 8.04 10.41
CA LYS A 332 24.05 9.41 10.49
C LYS A 332 24.71 9.72 11.85
N LEU A 333 24.05 9.34 12.95
CA LEU A 333 24.57 9.54 14.30
C LEU A 333 25.80 8.68 14.58
N ILE A 334 25.83 7.44 14.10
CA ILE A 334 27.00 6.55 14.20
C ILE A 334 28.20 7.18 13.47
N LYS A 335 28.01 7.68 12.25
CA LYS A 335 29.05 8.38 11.49
C LYS A 335 29.56 9.62 12.21
N GLN A 336 28.67 10.44 12.77
CA GLN A 336 29.05 11.65 13.51
C GLN A 336 29.83 11.34 14.80
N ARG A 337 29.44 10.28 15.52
CA ARG A 337 30.03 9.95 16.82
C ARG A 337 31.29 9.10 16.74
N HIS A 338 31.32 8.17 15.78
CA HIS A 338 32.36 7.15 15.69
C HIS A 338 33.20 7.26 14.42
N GLY A 339 32.82 8.13 13.46
CA GLY A 339 33.51 8.24 12.16
C GLY A 339 33.28 7.04 11.24
N ILE A 340 32.37 6.13 11.60
CA ILE A 340 32.09 4.90 10.85
C ILE A 340 30.94 5.16 9.87
N ASP A 341 31.21 4.98 8.59
CA ASP A 341 30.19 5.01 7.54
C ASP A 341 29.63 3.59 7.33
N ILE A 342 28.32 3.43 7.42
CA ILE A 342 27.65 2.13 7.31
C ILE A 342 26.78 2.14 6.06
N ASN A 343 27.04 1.22 5.13
CA ASN A 343 26.13 0.92 4.04
C ASN A 343 25.12 -0.16 4.48
N PRO A 344 23.81 0.14 4.57
CA PRO A 344 22.79 -0.84 4.96
C PRO A 344 22.76 -2.09 4.07
N ASP A 345 23.04 -1.92 2.78
CA ASP A 345 22.92 -2.98 1.77
C ASP A 345 24.06 -4.02 1.88
N GLU A 346 25.12 -3.69 2.61
CA GLU A 346 26.31 -4.54 2.82
C GLU A 346 26.30 -5.24 4.18
N ILE A 347 25.27 -5.02 5.02
CA ILE A 347 25.19 -5.63 6.35
C ILE A 347 25.00 -7.15 6.21
N PRO A 348 25.87 -7.98 6.84
CA PRO A 348 25.75 -9.43 6.75
C PRO A 348 24.52 -9.94 7.48
N LEU A 349 23.75 -10.81 6.83
CA LEU A 349 22.54 -11.43 7.38
C LEU A 349 22.81 -12.59 8.36
N THR A 350 24.07 -12.79 8.74
CA THR A 350 24.54 -13.88 9.60
C THR A 350 25.08 -13.40 10.95
N ASP A 351 24.90 -12.11 11.29
CA ASP A 351 25.42 -11.54 12.53
C ASP A 351 24.80 -12.20 13.78
N THR A 352 25.64 -12.87 14.56
CA THR A 352 25.23 -13.64 15.74
C THR A 352 24.67 -12.74 16.84
N LYS A 353 25.23 -11.53 17.02
CA LYS A 353 24.76 -10.59 18.06
C LYS A 353 23.35 -10.06 17.75
N THR A 354 23.05 -9.85 16.48
CA THR A 354 21.71 -9.50 16.01
C THR A 354 20.72 -10.60 16.36
N PHE A 355 21.02 -11.87 16.04
CA PHE A 355 20.14 -12.99 16.41
C PHE A 355 19.98 -13.14 17.92
N GLN A 356 21.02 -12.89 18.72
CA GLN A 356 20.94 -12.93 20.18
C GLN A 356 19.85 -11.98 20.73
N LEU A 357 19.71 -10.77 20.17
CA LEU A 357 18.64 -9.84 20.58
C LEU A 357 17.25 -10.44 20.38
N PHE A 358 17.03 -11.13 19.26
CA PHE A 358 15.77 -11.82 18.98
C PHE A 358 15.58 -13.04 19.89
N GLN A 359 16.62 -13.83 20.13
CA GLN A 359 16.59 -14.99 21.03
C GLN A 359 16.25 -14.59 22.48
N GLU A 360 16.69 -13.42 22.92
CA GLU A 360 16.36 -12.84 24.24
C GLU A 360 14.96 -12.16 24.26
N GLY A 361 14.33 -11.99 23.08
CA GLY A 361 13.08 -11.24 22.93
C GLY A 361 13.23 -9.73 23.21
N ARG A 362 14.45 -9.19 23.04
CA ARG A 362 14.77 -7.77 23.25
C ARG A 362 14.55 -6.98 21.96
N THR A 363 13.32 -7.02 21.46
CA THR A 363 12.94 -6.48 20.14
C THR A 363 12.12 -5.19 20.22
N VAL A 364 12.11 -4.51 21.37
CA VAL A 364 11.51 -3.18 21.51
C VAL A 364 12.20 -2.22 20.54
N GLY A 365 11.43 -1.50 19.72
CA GLY A 365 11.94 -0.64 18.66
C GLY A 365 12.47 -1.36 17.41
N ILE A 366 12.36 -2.69 17.31
CA ILE A 366 12.70 -3.43 16.09
C ILE A 366 11.44 -3.60 15.24
N PHE A 367 11.48 -3.08 14.01
CA PHE A 367 10.37 -3.09 13.07
C PHE A 367 9.76 -4.50 12.91
N GLN A 368 8.43 -4.59 12.96
CA GLN A 368 7.63 -5.83 12.88
C GLN A 368 7.76 -6.83 14.04
N TYR A 369 8.75 -6.69 14.95
CA TYR A 369 8.99 -7.67 16.04
C TYR A 369 8.70 -7.14 17.45
N GLU A 370 8.09 -5.96 17.58
CA GLU A 370 7.96 -5.27 18.86
C GLU A 370 6.89 -5.83 19.81
N SER A 371 5.84 -6.48 19.29
CA SER A 371 4.67 -6.86 20.10
C SER A 371 5.04 -7.87 21.21
N PRO A 372 4.40 -7.81 22.40
CA PRO A 372 4.72 -8.74 23.50
C PRO A 372 4.55 -10.22 23.14
N GLY A 373 3.54 -10.54 22.32
CA GLY A 373 3.33 -11.91 21.84
C GLY A 373 4.40 -12.35 20.85
N MET A 374 4.85 -11.46 19.96
CA MET A 374 5.96 -11.75 19.05
C MET A 374 7.25 -11.99 19.85
N GLN A 375 7.57 -11.12 20.82
CA GLN A 375 8.72 -11.28 21.72
C GLN A 375 8.73 -12.65 22.42
N LYS A 376 7.57 -13.12 22.88
CA LYS A 376 7.42 -14.46 23.48
C LYS A 376 7.82 -15.54 22.48
N TYR A 377 7.25 -15.53 21.27
CA TYR A 377 7.56 -16.55 20.27
C TYR A 377 9.00 -16.48 19.77
N MET A 378 9.61 -15.30 19.69
CA MET A 378 11.04 -15.18 19.35
C MET A 378 11.94 -15.87 20.39
N ARG A 379 11.63 -15.76 21.68
CA ARG A 379 12.34 -16.47 22.77
C ARG A 379 12.20 -17.98 22.68
N GLU A 380 11.04 -18.46 22.27
CA GLU A 380 10.75 -19.90 22.10
C GLU A 380 11.40 -20.46 20.82
N LEU A 381 11.34 -19.69 19.72
CA LEU A 381 11.90 -20.07 18.41
C LEU A 381 13.43 -20.10 18.41
N LYS A 382 14.07 -19.18 19.13
CA LYS A 382 15.52 -18.93 19.12
C LYS A 382 16.08 -18.88 17.69
N PRO A 383 15.80 -17.80 16.92
CA PRO A 383 16.25 -17.71 15.53
C PRO A 383 17.77 -17.81 15.42
N THR A 384 18.26 -18.51 14.40
CA THR A 384 19.69 -18.69 14.10
C THR A 384 20.05 -18.31 12.67
N VAL A 385 19.05 -18.20 11.79
CA VAL A 385 19.20 -17.78 10.39
C VAL A 385 18.12 -16.78 10.00
N PHE A 386 18.37 -15.97 8.97
CA PHE A 386 17.42 -14.94 8.51
C PHE A 386 16.06 -15.53 8.10
N ALA A 387 16.03 -16.74 7.55
CA ALA A 387 14.80 -17.45 7.18
C ALA A 387 13.85 -17.67 8.36
N ASP A 388 14.37 -17.80 9.60
CA ASP A 388 13.54 -17.90 10.80
C ASP A 388 12.71 -16.64 11.05
N LEU A 389 13.31 -15.47 10.78
CA LEU A 389 12.66 -14.18 10.95
C LEU A 389 11.53 -14.03 9.91
N ILE A 390 11.82 -14.38 8.65
CA ILE A 390 10.83 -14.40 7.56
C ILE A 390 9.63 -15.29 7.94
N ALA A 391 9.91 -16.54 8.35
CA ALA A 391 8.87 -17.50 8.72
C ALA A 391 8.02 -17.01 9.89
N MET A 392 8.64 -16.50 10.96
CA MET A 392 7.90 -16.01 12.13
C MET A 392 7.00 -14.82 11.78
N ASN A 393 7.47 -13.90 10.96
CA ASN A 393 6.68 -12.76 10.50
C ASN A 393 5.46 -13.18 9.65
N ALA A 394 5.65 -14.18 8.80
CA ALA A 394 4.56 -14.78 8.02
C ALA A 394 3.53 -15.49 8.91
N LEU A 395 4.00 -16.23 9.92
CA LEU A 395 3.16 -17.04 10.82
C LEU A 395 2.43 -16.20 11.88
N TYR A 396 3.00 -15.09 12.34
CA TYR A 396 2.44 -14.24 13.38
C TYR A 396 1.31 -13.33 12.85
N ARG A 397 0.26 -13.96 12.29
CA ARG A 397 -0.94 -13.31 11.77
C ARG A 397 -2.18 -14.08 12.20
N PRO A 398 -3.37 -13.44 12.29
CA PRO A 398 -4.63 -14.14 12.56
C PRO A 398 -4.86 -15.25 11.53
N GLY A 399 -5.04 -16.49 11.99
CA GLY A 399 -5.11 -17.68 11.13
C GLY A 399 -3.89 -18.59 11.30
N PRO A 400 -2.70 -18.23 10.75
CA PRO A 400 -1.51 -19.07 10.86
C PRO A 400 -0.85 -19.08 12.24
N ILE A 401 -1.20 -18.16 13.15
CA ILE A 401 -0.63 -18.10 14.51
C ILE A 401 -0.72 -19.44 15.27
N LYS A 402 -1.74 -20.24 14.98
CA LYS A 402 -1.94 -21.58 15.57
C LYS A 402 -0.87 -22.60 15.20
N TYR A 403 -0.12 -22.37 14.11
CA TYR A 403 0.94 -23.25 13.64
C TYR A 403 2.32 -22.91 14.20
N ILE A 404 2.46 -21.76 14.88
CA ILE A 404 3.73 -21.33 15.47
C ILE A 404 4.31 -22.38 16.43
N PRO A 405 3.52 -23.00 17.35
CA PRO A 405 4.05 -24.04 18.24
C PRO A 405 4.64 -25.23 17.48
N ASN A 406 3.97 -25.73 16.43
CA ASN A 406 4.48 -26.82 15.60
C ASN A 406 5.76 -26.42 14.87
N PHE A 407 5.82 -25.20 14.31
CA PHE A 407 7.02 -24.69 13.65
C PHE A 407 8.21 -24.65 14.61
N ILE A 408 8.02 -24.11 15.82
CA ILE A 408 9.04 -24.04 16.88
C ILE A 408 9.49 -25.45 17.28
N ASN A 409 8.55 -26.37 17.51
CA ASN A 409 8.87 -27.75 17.92
C ASN A 409 9.66 -28.48 16.85
N ARG A 410 9.25 -28.37 15.57
CA ARG A 410 9.95 -29.01 14.45
C ARG A 410 11.36 -28.46 14.28
N LYS A 411 11.51 -27.13 14.37
CA LYS A 411 12.82 -26.50 14.31
C LYS A 411 13.75 -26.96 15.43
N ASN A 412 13.23 -27.05 16.65
CA ASN A 412 13.99 -27.48 17.82
C ASN A 412 14.16 -29.01 17.91
N GLY A 413 13.73 -29.77 16.89
CA GLY A 413 13.83 -31.23 16.86
C GLY A 413 12.91 -31.96 17.85
N LEU A 414 11.92 -31.28 18.40
CA LEU A 414 10.95 -31.82 19.36
C LEU A 414 9.76 -32.52 18.67
N GLU A 415 9.54 -32.24 17.39
CA GLU A 415 8.49 -32.82 16.56
C GLU A 415 9.08 -33.19 15.17
N LYS A 416 8.66 -34.30 14.58
CA LYS A 416 9.07 -34.67 13.21
C LYS A 416 8.35 -33.80 12.18
N VAL A 417 9.03 -33.49 11.08
CA VAL A 417 8.39 -32.92 9.89
C VAL A 417 7.58 -34.03 9.22
N VAL A 418 6.27 -33.79 9.07
CA VAL A 418 5.31 -34.71 8.45
C VAL A 418 5.07 -34.29 7.02
#